data_AF-A0A6U5DD88-F1
#
_entry.id   AF-A0A6U5DD88-F1
#
_cell.length_a   1.000
_cell.length_b   1.000
_cell.length_c   1.000
_cell.angle_alpha   90.00
_cell.angle_beta   90.00
_cell.angle_gamma   90.00
#
_symmetry.space_group_name_H-M   'P 1'
#
loop_
_entity.id
_entity.type
_entity.pdbx_description
1 polymer ?
#
loop_
_entity_poly.entity_id
_entity_poly.type
_entity_poly.pdbx_seq_one_letter_code
_entity_poly.pdbx_strand_id
1 'polypeptide(L)'
;MLEILTALVLTLAASEYLHGSRRRALVCALTVGVANALAAAHAAITRWSAIILTVKVPLTAILYLVTCYWDTVVCNEQLSRAAFWAELHAAFVRLLPLFPLFSLLIAFLFLEVGTVFERMGWPTIWLNGPIHYGVLYGPFAYIYVRVKAVAKASTPLP
;
A
#
# COMPACT_ATOMS: atom_id res chain seq x y z
N MET A 1 -4.37 -25.36 -10.55
CA MET A 1 -4.13 -25.85 -11.93
C MET A 1 -4.79 -27.21 -12.19
N LEU A 2 -4.65 -28.19 -11.28
CA LEU A 2 -5.23 -29.54 -11.45
C LEU A 2 -6.77 -29.56 -11.51
N GLU A 3 -7.45 -28.90 -10.58
CA GLU A 3 -8.93 -28.84 -10.51
C GLU A 3 -9.58 -28.22 -11.76
N ILE A 4 -8.86 -27.31 -12.42
CA ILE A 4 -9.33 -26.58 -13.60
C ILE A 4 -9.24 -27.46 -14.85
N LEU A 5 -8.16 -28.25 -14.98
CA LEU A 5 -8.04 -29.27 -16.01
C LEU A 5 -9.13 -30.34 -15.84
N THR A 6 -9.43 -30.73 -14.59
CA THR A 6 -10.50 -31.69 -14.29
C THR A 6 -11.87 -31.15 -14.68
N ALA A 7 -12.18 -29.89 -14.39
CA ALA A 7 -13.45 -29.26 -14.77
C ALA A 7 -13.61 -29.12 -16.30
N LEU A 8 -12.53 -28.75 -17.01
CA LEU A 8 -12.53 -28.66 -18.49
C LEU A 8 -12.71 -30.03 -19.14
N VAL A 9 -12.01 -31.05 -18.64
CA VAL A 9 -12.13 -32.44 -19.11
C VAL A 9 -13.53 -32.99 -18.83
N LEU A 10 -14.11 -32.76 -17.65
CA LEU A 10 -15.47 -33.19 -17.32
C LEU A 10 -16.53 -32.49 -18.18
N THR A 11 -16.35 -31.20 -18.48
CA THR A 11 -17.29 -30.43 -19.32
C THR A 11 -17.18 -30.83 -20.79
N LEU A 12 -15.98 -31.13 -21.28
CA LEU A 12 -15.74 -31.67 -22.63
C LEU A 12 -16.29 -33.09 -22.78
N ALA A 13 -16.02 -33.98 -21.81
CA ALA A 13 -16.52 -35.35 -21.79
C ALA A 13 -18.05 -35.42 -21.72
N ALA A 14 -18.69 -34.54 -20.94
CA ALA A 14 -20.16 -34.45 -20.88
C ALA A 14 -20.79 -33.91 -22.18
N SER A 15 -20.03 -33.18 -23.00
CA SER A 15 -20.54 -32.57 -24.23
C SER A 15 -20.72 -33.57 -25.38
N GLU A 16 -20.04 -34.72 -25.39
CA GLU A 16 -20.18 -35.72 -26.47
C GLU A 16 -21.57 -36.37 -26.53
N TYR A 17 -22.38 -36.28 -25.46
CA TYR A 17 -23.67 -36.95 -25.34
C TYR A 17 -24.90 -36.12 -25.77
N LEU A 18 -24.75 -34.85 -26.18
CA LEU A 18 -25.88 -33.97 -26.52
C LEU A 18 -25.71 -33.30 -27.89
N HIS A 19 -26.64 -33.56 -28.83
CA HIS A 19 -26.64 -32.92 -30.15
C HIS A 19 -26.79 -31.39 -30.04
N GLY A 20 -25.85 -30.64 -30.62
CA GLY A 20 -25.75 -29.17 -30.52
C GLY A 20 -24.80 -28.65 -29.43
N SER A 21 -24.17 -29.53 -28.65
CA SER A 21 -23.30 -29.16 -27.51
C SER A 21 -21.97 -28.50 -27.89
N ARG A 22 -21.41 -28.80 -29.07
CA ARG A 22 -20.05 -28.34 -29.45
C ARG A 22 -19.90 -26.82 -29.43
N ARG A 23 -20.91 -26.07 -29.90
CA ARG A 23 -20.89 -24.60 -29.84
C ARG A 23 -20.98 -24.09 -28.41
N ARG A 24 -21.75 -24.73 -27.54
CA ARG A 24 -21.89 -24.35 -26.11
C ARG A 24 -20.63 -24.69 -25.31
N ALA A 25 -20.04 -25.86 -25.57
CA ALA A 25 -18.77 -26.28 -24.99
C ALA A 25 -17.63 -25.35 -25.43
N LEU A 26 -17.61 -24.95 -26.70
CA LEU A 26 -16.64 -23.98 -27.21
C LEU A 26 -16.81 -22.60 -26.55
N VAL A 27 -18.04 -22.08 -26.46
CA VAL A 27 -18.32 -20.81 -25.77
C VAL A 27 -17.89 -20.88 -24.30
N CYS A 28 -18.22 -21.97 -23.59
CA CYS A 28 -17.84 -22.17 -22.19
C CYS A 28 -16.31 -22.24 -22.01
N ALA A 29 -15.63 -22.98 -22.89
CA ALA A 29 -14.16 -23.03 -22.89
C ALA A 29 -13.55 -21.65 -23.16
N LEU A 30 -14.15 -20.85 -24.03
CA LEU A 30 -13.70 -19.50 -24.36
C LEU A 30 -13.93 -18.52 -23.20
N THR A 31 -15.08 -18.55 -22.54
CA THR A 31 -15.34 -17.72 -21.35
C THR A 31 -14.43 -18.09 -20.19
N VAL A 32 -14.20 -19.40 -19.95
CA VAL A 32 -13.24 -19.86 -18.94
C VAL A 32 -11.82 -19.43 -19.31
N GLY A 33 -11.44 -19.51 -20.59
CA GLY A 33 -10.14 -19.04 -21.08
C GLY A 33 -9.93 -17.53 -20.86
N VAL A 34 -10.94 -16.71 -21.16
CA VAL A 34 -10.90 -15.26 -20.93
C VAL A 34 -10.85 -14.93 -19.44
N ALA A 35 -11.67 -15.57 -18.61
CA ALA A 35 -11.65 -15.38 -17.16
C ALA A 35 -10.28 -15.75 -16.57
N ASN A 36 -9.64 -16.82 -17.06
CA ASN A 36 -8.30 -17.22 -16.65
C ASN A 36 -7.22 -16.22 -17.09
N ALA A 37 -7.30 -15.70 -18.32
CA ALA A 37 -6.37 -14.68 -18.81
C ALA A 37 -6.49 -13.39 -18.00
N LEU A 38 -7.71 -12.98 -17.65
CA LEU A 38 -7.96 -11.82 -16.79
C LEU A 38 -7.47 -12.05 -15.36
N ALA A 39 -7.69 -13.23 -14.78
CA ALA A 39 -7.18 -13.58 -13.46
C ALA A 39 -5.65 -13.63 -13.42
N ALA A 40 -5.00 -14.16 -14.45
CA ALA A 40 -3.55 -14.18 -14.58
C ALA A 40 -2.96 -12.78 -14.78
N ALA A 41 -3.62 -11.93 -15.59
CA ALA A 41 -3.23 -10.53 -15.76
C ALA A 41 -3.40 -9.74 -14.45
N HIS A 42 -4.49 -9.96 -13.71
CA HIS A 42 -4.71 -9.37 -12.39
C HIS A 42 -3.66 -9.84 -11.39
N ALA A 43 -3.31 -11.13 -11.37
CA ALA A 43 -2.25 -11.71 -10.53
C ALA A 43 -0.86 -11.15 -10.87
N ALA A 44 -0.58 -10.90 -12.15
CA ALA A 44 0.66 -10.26 -12.58
C ALA A 44 0.73 -8.80 -12.12
N ILE A 45 -0.34 -8.02 -12.32
CA ILE A 45 -0.43 -6.62 -11.88
C ILE A 45 -0.32 -6.52 -10.35
N THR A 46 -0.96 -7.42 -9.61
CA THR A 46 -0.85 -7.49 -8.14
C THR A 46 0.53 -7.90 -7.67
N ARG A 47 1.22 -8.81 -8.37
CA ARG A 47 2.63 -9.13 -8.08
C ARG A 47 3.57 -7.93 -8.32
N TRP A 48 3.39 -7.21 -9.42
CA TRP A 48 4.19 -6.02 -9.71
C TRP A 48 3.95 -4.90 -8.69
N SER A 49 2.69 -4.66 -8.30
CA SER A 49 2.38 -3.69 -7.24
C SER A 49 2.88 -4.12 -5.87
N ALA A 50 2.87 -5.42 -5.56
CA ALA A 50 3.47 -5.95 -4.33
C ALA A 50 5.00 -5.76 -4.31
N ILE A 51 5.71 -6.00 -5.41
CA ILE A 51 7.16 -5.75 -5.52
C ILE A 51 7.45 -4.26 -5.36
N ILE A 52 6.67 -3.40 -6.02
CA ILE A 52 6.82 -1.95 -5.90
C ILE A 52 6.62 -1.51 -4.46
N LEU A 53 5.58 -1.99 -3.75
CA LEU A 53 5.39 -1.67 -2.33
C LEU A 53 6.53 -2.21 -1.46
N THR A 54 6.99 -3.43 -1.71
CA THR A 54 8.07 -4.09 -0.94
C THR A 54 9.40 -3.37 -1.08
N VAL A 55 9.67 -2.68 -2.20
CA VAL A 55 10.91 -1.92 -2.40
C VAL A 55 10.74 -0.43 -2.08
N LYS A 56 9.63 0.17 -2.52
CA LYS A 56 9.36 1.61 -2.38
C LYS A 56 9.18 2.00 -0.92
N VAL A 57 8.51 1.17 -0.11
CA VAL A 57 8.26 1.49 1.29
C VAL A 57 9.57 1.51 2.09
N PRO A 58 10.43 0.47 2.07
CA PRO A 58 11.73 0.52 2.74
C PRO A 58 12.63 1.63 2.20
N LEU A 59 12.68 1.83 0.88
CA LEU A 59 13.49 2.90 0.30
C LEU A 59 13.04 4.28 0.77
N THR A 60 11.74 4.54 0.78
CA THR A 60 11.23 5.84 1.26
C THR A 60 11.48 5.99 2.75
N ALA A 61 11.30 4.94 3.55
CA ALA A 61 11.64 4.95 4.97
C ALA A 61 13.11 5.32 5.18
N ILE A 62 14.04 4.67 4.46
CA ILE A 62 15.48 4.96 4.54
C ILE A 62 15.77 6.42 4.17
N LEU A 63 15.26 6.90 3.04
CA LEU A 63 15.46 8.28 2.60
C LEU A 63 14.92 9.29 3.63
N TYR A 64 13.80 8.98 4.25
CA TYR A 64 13.20 9.80 5.29
C TYR A 64 14.06 9.86 6.56
N LEU A 65 14.60 8.72 6.99
CA LEU A 65 15.52 8.65 8.13
C LEU A 65 16.82 9.41 7.86
N VAL A 66 17.38 9.26 6.66
CA VAL A 66 18.59 9.97 6.22
C VAL A 66 18.36 11.48 6.23
N THR A 67 17.23 11.94 5.67
CA THR A 67 16.90 13.38 5.66
C THR A 67 16.66 13.92 7.07
N CYS A 68 15.99 13.17 7.94
CA CYS A 68 15.80 13.55 9.34
C CYS A 68 17.13 13.63 10.11
N TYR A 69 18.02 12.65 9.92
CA TYR A 69 19.36 12.64 10.50
C TYR A 69 20.19 13.83 9.98
N TRP A 70 20.18 14.06 8.67
CA TRP A 70 20.91 15.17 8.06
C TRP A 70 20.44 16.51 8.61
N ASP A 71 19.13 16.73 8.71
CA ASP A 71 18.55 17.96 9.26
C ASP A 71 18.93 18.16 10.73
N THR A 72 18.74 17.15 11.59
CA THR A 72 18.85 17.32 13.05
C THR A 72 20.27 17.16 13.61
N VAL A 73 21.11 16.36 12.98
CA VAL A 73 22.46 16.02 13.45
C VAL A 73 23.55 16.73 12.65
N VAL A 74 23.43 16.78 11.32
CA VAL A 74 24.51 17.29 10.45
C VAL A 74 24.37 18.80 10.21
N CYS A 75 23.19 19.27 9.83
CA CYS A 75 23.00 20.68 9.47
C CYS A 75 22.83 21.60 10.67
N ASN A 76 22.07 21.17 11.68
CA ASN A 76 21.73 22.01 12.82
C ASN A 76 22.50 21.66 14.11
N GLU A 77 23.22 20.52 14.13
CA GLU A 77 23.99 20.02 15.29
C GLU A 77 23.20 20.04 16.63
N GLN A 78 21.87 19.91 16.55
CA GLN A 78 20.95 20.02 17.68
C GLN A 78 20.94 18.75 18.54
N LEU A 79 21.27 17.61 17.94
CA LEU A 79 21.30 16.32 18.61
C LEU A 79 22.62 15.61 18.37
N SER A 80 23.15 14.97 19.41
CA SER A 80 24.22 14.00 19.24
C SER A 80 23.70 12.78 18.48
N ARG A 81 24.59 12.04 17.81
CA ARG A 81 24.24 10.82 17.07
C ARG A 81 23.50 9.80 17.95
N ALA A 82 23.98 9.61 19.19
CA ALA A 82 23.37 8.70 20.15
C ALA A 82 21.96 9.16 20.56
N ALA A 83 21.79 10.46 20.83
CA ALA A 83 20.49 11.03 21.17
C ALA A 83 19.49 10.91 20.01
N PHE A 84 19.94 11.13 18.77
CA PHE A 84 19.11 10.94 17.58
C PHE A 84 18.57 9.52 17.48
N TRP A 85 19.43 8.51 17.59
CA TRP A 85 18.99 7.11 17.49
C TRP A 85 18.07 6.70 18.65
N ALA A 86 18.33 7.19 19.86
CA ALA A 86 17.46 6.96 21.01
C ALA A 86 16.07 7.57 20.82
N GLU A 87 15.98 8.81 20.36
CA GLU A 87 14.71 9.49 20.09
C GLU A 87 13.97 8.86 18.90
N LEU A 88 14.70 8.47 17.85
CA LEU A 88 14.12 7.78 16.70
C LEU A 88 13.49 6.45 17.14
N HIS A 89 14.22 5.64 17.91
CA HIS A 89 13.71 4.38 18.45
C HIS A 89 12.48 4.60 19.34
N ALA A 90 12.54 5.58 20.25
CA ALA A 90 11.41 5.93 21.10
C ALA A 90 10.18 6.39 20.28
N ALA A 91 10.40 7.16 19.21
CA ALA A 91 9.32 7.58 18.31
C ALA A 91 8.68 6.40 17.57
N PHE A 92 9.48 5.45 17.06
CA PHE A 92 8.97 4.23 16.42
C PHE A 92 8.16 3.36 17.38
N VAL A 93 8.67 3.11 18.58
CA VAL A 93 7.97 2.30 19.60
C VAL A 93 6.63 2.94 19.98
N ARG A 94 6.60 4.28 20.12
CA ARG A 94 5.34 5.01 20.38
C ARG A 94 4.39 4.99 19.18
N LEU A 95 4.91 4.95 17.96
CA LEU A 95 4.10 4.93 16.75
C LEU A 95 3.44 3.57 16.51
N LEU A 96 4.07 2.45 16.89
CA LEU A 96 3.52 1.11 16.69
C LEU A 96 2.04 0.96 17.11
N PRO A 97 1.65 1.31 18.36
CA PRO A 97 0.26 1.21 18.79
C PRO A 97 -0.64 2.29 18.16
N LEU A 98 -0.07 3.41 17.73
CA LEU A 98 -0.81 4.50 17.09
C LEU A 98 -1.06 4.24 15.60
N PHE A 99 -0.31 3.34 14.96
CA PHE A 99 -0.41 3.10 13.52
C PHE A 99 -1.80 2.63 13.08
N PRO A 100 -2.46 1.66 13.76
CA PRO A 100 -3.84 1.29 13.43
C PRO A 100 -4.81 2.45 13.64
N LEU A 101 -4.60 3.28 14.68
CA LEU A 101 -5.44 4.43 14.97
C LEU A 101 -5.32 5.52 13.91
N PHE A 102 -4.09 5.84 13.47
CA PHE A 102 -3.85 6.78 12.37
C PHE A 102 -4.48 6.27 11.07
N SER A 103 -4.34 4.98 10.79
CA SER A 103 -4.95 4.38 9.60
C SER A 103 -6.48 4.49 9.64
N LEU A 104 -7.08 4.24 10.81
CA LEU A 104 -8.52 4.40 11.04
C LEU A 104 -8.97 5.85 10.87
N LEU A 105 -8.25 6.81 11.48
CA LEU A 105 -8.57 8.24 11.38
C LEU A 105 -8.47 8.75 9.95
N ILE A 106 -7.42 8.35 9.22
CA ILE A 106 -7.26 8.69 7.80
C ILE A 106 -8.39 8.06 6.98
N ALA A 107 -8.77 6.81 7.25
CA ALA A 107 -9.89 6.16 6.58
C ALA A 107 -11.22 6.91 6.82
N PHE A 108 -11.54 7.28 8.06
CA PHE A 108 -12.73 8.08 8.39
C PHE A 108 -12.72 9.43 7.68
N LEU A 109 -11.59 10.14 7.69
CA LEU A 109 -11.45 11.42 6.99
C LEU A 109 -11.71 11.27 5.49
N PHE A 110 -11.12 10.25 4.85
CA PHE A 110 -11.29 10.05 3.41
C PHE A 110 -12.65 9.50 3.03
N LEU A 111 -13.39 8.88 3.94
CA LEU A 111 -14.78 8.48 3.74
C LEU A 111 -15.69 9.72 3.56
N GLU A 112 -15.49 10.73 4.40
CA GLU A 112 -16.20 12.02 4.27
C GLU A 112 -15.79 12.75 2.98
N VAL A 113 -14.49 12.82 2.70
CA VAL A 113 -13.99 13.43 1.45
C VAL A 113 -14.53 12.70 0.21
N GLY A 114 -14.62 11.36 0.26
CA GLY A 114 -15.22 10.54 -0.79
C GLY A 114 -16.68 10.89 -1.02
N THR A 115 -17.47 11.04 0.05
CA THR A 115 -18.88 11.44 -0.02
C THR A 115 -19.04 12.82 -0.66
N VAL A 116 -18.14 13.76 -0.34
CA VAL A 116 -18.11 15.10 -0.95
C VAL A 116 -17.78 15.02 -2.45
N PHE A 117 -16.80 14.20 -2.85
CA PHE A 117 -16.47 13.95 -4.26
C PHE A 117 -17.65 13.37 -5.04
N GLU A 118 -18.34 12.39 -4.45
CA GLU A 118 -19.53 11.77 -5.05
C GLU A 118 -20.66 12.80 -5.26
N ARG A 119 -20.93 13.64 -4.25
CA ARG A 119 -21.94 14.71 -4.36
C ARG A 119 -21.63 15.73 -5.45
N MET A 120 -20.35 15.99 -5.72
CA MET A 120 -19.89 16.90 -6.76
C MET A 120 -19.70 16.23 -8.14
N GLY A 121 -19.91 14.91 -8.23
CA GLY A 121 -19.69 14.14 -9.47
C GLY A 121 -18.22 14.05 -9.89
N TRP A 122 -17.28 14.21 -8.96
CA TRP A 122 -15.85 14.17 -9.25
C TRP A 122 -15.30 12.74 -9.23
N PRO A 123 -14.26 12.44 -10.03
CA PRO A 123 -13.64 11.12 -10.04
C PRO A 123 -12.97 10.79 -8.68
N THR A 124 -13.50 9.80 -7.96
CA THR A 124 -12.94 9.34 -6.68
C THR A 124 -11.54 8.73 -6.82
N ILE A 125 -11.13 8.32 -8.02
CA ILE A 125 -9.78 7.85 -8.32
C ILE A 125 -8.69 8.87 -7.99
N TRP A 126 -9.02 10.17 -7.98
CA TRP A 126 -8.08 11.22 -7.58
C TRP A 126 -7.73 11.17 -6.09
N LEU A 127 -8.56 10.52 -5.27
CA LEU A 127 -8.31 10.33 -3.84
C LEU A 127 -7.31 9.20 -3.56
N ASN A 128 -7.07 8.28 -4.51
CA ASN A 128 -6.14 7.17 -4.31
C ASN A 128 -4.73 7.64 -3.98
N GLY A 129 -4.27 8.72 -4.62
CA GLY A 129 -2.99 9.34 -4.31
C GLY A 129 -2.97 9.85 -2.87
N PRO A 130 -3.75 10.87 -2.52
CA PRO A 130 -3.83 11.40 -1.15
C PRO A 130 -4.01 10.35 -0.06
N ILE A 131 -4.85 9.33 -0.26
CA ILE A 131 -5.01 8.21 0.66
C ILE A 131 -3.70 7.44 0.79
N HIS A 132 -3.12 7.02 -0.34
CA HIS A 132 -1.85 6.29 -0.36
C HIS A 132 -0.73 7.09 0.34
N TYR A 133 -0.57 8.37 0.01
CA TYR A 133 0.46 9.22 0.60
C TYR A 133 0.18 9.52 2.08
N GLY A 134 -1.08 9.75 2.46
CA GLY A 134 -1.47 10.01 3.85
C GLY A 134 -1.23 8.81 4.76
N VAL A 135 -1.71 7.64 4.36
CA VAL A 135 -1.56 6.39 5.14
C VAL A 135 -0.10 5.96 5.18
N LEU A 136 0.61 6.04 4.05
CA LEU A 136 1.98 5.53 3.97
C LEU A 136 3.01 6.50 4.60
N TYR A 137 2.85 7.81 4.40
CA TYR A 137 3.84 8.82 4.82
C TYR A 137 3.49 9.58 6.08
N GLY A 138 2.20 9.65 6.46
CA GLY A 138 1.77 10.27 7.71
C GLY A 138 2.51 9.76 8.97
N PRO A 139 2.71 8.44 9.13
CA PRO A 139 3.47 7.89 10.25
C PRO A 139 4.93 8.37 10.30
N PHE A 140 5.58 8.52 9.14
CA PHE A 140 6.93 9.08 9.06
C PHE A 140 6.94 10.58 9.41
N ALA A 141 5.94 11.34 8.95
CA ALA A 141 5.76 12.74 9.32
C ALA A 141 5.67 12.93 10.84
N TYR A 142 4.95 12.06 11.54
CA TYR A 142 4.89 12.07 13.00
C TYR A 142 6.28 11.89 13.65
N ILE A 143 7.06 10.89 13.19
CA ILE A 143 8.41 10.64 13.71
C ILE A 143 9.28 11.87 13.55
N TYR A 144 9.31 12.47 12.36
CA TYR A 144 10.12 13.66 12.11
C TYR A 144 9.72 14.85 12.97
N VAL A 145 8.42 15.15 13.04
CA VAL A 145 7.93 16.26 13.87
C VAL A 145 8.35 16.04 15.33
N ARG A 146 8.25 14.81 15.83
CA ARG A 146 8.64 14.48 17.20
C ARG A 146 10.15 14.61 17.43
N VAL A 147 10.98 14.01 16.58
CA VAL A 147 12.45 14.08 16.70
C VAL A 147 12.92 15.53 16.57
N LYS A 148 12.36 16.29 15.63
CA LYS A 148 12.67 17.71 15.43
C LYS A 148 12.21 18.58 16.59
N ALA A 149 11.07 18.29 17.21
CA ALA A 149 10.62 19.01 18.39
C ALA A 149 11.59 18.82 19.58
N VAL A 150 12.13 17.61 19.76
CA VAL A 150 13.15 17.33 20.78
C VAL A 150 14.47 18.03 20.42
N ALA A 151 14.90 17.95 19.15
CA ALA A 151 16.09 18.64 18.68
C ALA A 151 16.03 20.15 18.95
N LYS A 152 14.90 20.80 18.67
CA LYS A 152 14.70 22.23 18.96
C LYS A 152 14.67 22.57 20.45
N ALA A 153 14.21 21.66 21.29
CA ALA A 153 14.18 21.86 22.73
C ALA A 153 15.53 21.57 23.41
N SER A 154 16.44 20.90 22.69
CA SER A 154 17.79 20.62 23.15
C SER A 154 18.63 21.88 22.96
N THR A 155 19.32 22.33 24.01
CA THR A 155 20.32 23.39 23.89
C THR A 155 21.37 22.94 22.88
N PRO A 156 21.75 23.77 21.88
CA PRO A 156 22.76 23.38 20.90
C PRO A 156 24.03 22.94 21.62
N LEU A 157 24.64 21.85 21.14
CA LEU A 157 25.90 21.35 21.68
C LEU A 157 26.97 22.46 21.54
N PRO A 158 27.80 22.69 22.58
CA PRO A 158 28.90 23.65 22.51
C PRO A 158 30.00 23.24 21.53
#